data_AF-A0A7W1PWQ7-F1
#
_entry.id   AF-A0A7W1PWQ7-F1
#
_cell.length_a   1.000
_cell.length_b   1.000
_cell.length_c   1.000
_cell.angle_alpha   90.00
_cell.angle_beta   90.00
_cell.angle_gamma   90.00
#
_symmetry.space_group_name_H-M   'P 1'
#
loop_
_entity.id
_entity.type
_entity.pdbx_description
1 polymer ?
#
loop_
_entity_poly.entity_id
_entity_poly.type
_entity_poly.pdbx_seq_one_letter_code
_entity_poly.pdbx_strand_id
1 'polypeptide(L)'
;MRLLILVFFLAPIIALGQSTEDLAQQHLRNLKNGAIFIRLPTSQNKIKAYLDAGQQKKAEKTARSQQLENIKLYLAFKSAYDFSEVYFFYNLSSKAIQSGNFKGHLLNENLEPDPEINYAGPYYIAEFDVIQTTGLSALVIKDSNFNLLQKPFPYYAKLYNFFPLIKKNNLQVVIDLNKGLHSNLK
;
A
#
# COMPACT_ATOMS: atom_id res chain seq x y z
N MET A 1 21.51 -61.67 -6.13
CA MET A 1 21.60 -61.21 -4.73
C MET A 1 21.76 -59.69 -4.76
N ARG A 2 20.88 -58.99 -4.06
CA ARG A 2 20.76 -57.53 -3.99
C ARG A 2 22.05 -56.88 -3.44
N LEU A 3 22.46 -55.74 -3.99
CA LEU A 3 22.83 -54.60 -3.14
C LEU A 3 22.58 -53.29 -3.90
N LEU A 4 21.55 -52.58 -3.44
CA LEU A 4 21.10 -51.28 -3.92
C LEU A 4 21.65 -50.28 -2.91
N ILE A 5 22.69 -49.52 -3.27
CA ILE A 5 23.20 -48.43 -2.43
C ILE A 5 22.48 -47.15 -2.83
N LEU A 6 21.43 -46.88 -2.06
CA LEU A 6 20.63 -45.67 -2.10
C LEU A 6 21.38 -44.58 -1.33
N VAL A 7 22.12 -43.71 -2.03
CA VAL A 7 22.74 -42.53 -1.42
C VAL A 7 21.69 -41.44 -1.30
N PHE A 8 20.99 -41.43 -0.17
CA PHE A 8 20.25 -40.25 0.29
C PHE A 8 21.26 -39.17 0.70
N PHE A 9 21.52 -38.19 -0.15
CA PHE A 9 22.03 -36.90 0.31
C PHE A 9 20.89 -36.16 1.02
N LEU A 10 20.74 -36.48 2.32
CA LEU A 10 20.09 -35.62 3.30
C LEU A 10 20.99 -34.39 3.50
N ALA A 11 20.80 -33.36 2.68
CA ALA A 11 21.17 -32.02 3.11
C ALA A 11 19.96 -31.44 3.86
N PRO A 12 20.02 -31.28 5.19
CA PRO A 12 19.06 -30.40 5.85
C PRO A 12 19.36 -29.00 5.31
N ILE A 13 18.46 -28.46 4.49
CA ILE A 13 18.44 -27.02 4.23
C ILE A 13 18.13 -26.40 5.59
N ILE A 14 19.17 -25.94 6.28
CA ILE A 14 19.06 -25.13 7.48
C ILE A 14 18.39 -23.84 7.02
N ALA A 15 17.07 -23.81 7.03
CA ALA A 15 16.32 -22.57 7.08
C ALA A 15 16.66 -21.94 8.43
N LEU A 16 17.74 -21.17 8.48
CA LEU A 16 18.01 -20.23 9.56
C LEU A 16 16.77 -19.35 9.67
N GLY A 17 15.91 -19.66 10.63
CA GLY A 17 14.67 -18.96 10.86
C GLY A 17 14.98 -17.51 11.23
N GLN A 18 14.83 -16.59 10.27
CA GLN A 18 14.84 -15.17 10.57
C GLN A 18 13.78 -14.91 11.64
N SER A 19 14.15 -14.19 12.69
CA SER A 19 13.17 -13.77 13.67
C SER A 19 12.17 -12.82 13.02
N THR A 20 10.96 -12.75 13.57
CA THR A 20 9.93 -11.80 13.09
C THR A 20 10.41 -10.35 13.21
N GLU A 21 11.29 -10.06 14.17
CA GLU A 21 11.94 -8.77 14.34
C GLU A 21 12.94 -8.48 13.20
N ASP A 22 13.79 -9.43 12.85
CA ASP A 22 14.75 -9.27 11.74
C ASP A 22 14.03 -9.03 10.42
N LEU A 23 12.95 -9.79 10.18
CA LEU A 23 12.11 -9.62 8.99
C LEU A 23 11.44 -8.23 8.97
N ALA A 24 10.91 -7.75 10.09
CA ALA A 24 10.34 -6.41 10.17
C ALA A 24 11.39 -5.31 9.91
N GLN A 25 12.59 -5.45 10.47
CA GLN A 25 13.69 -4.51 10.23
C GLN A 25 14.16 -4.56 8.77
N GLN A 26 14.16 -5.74 8.15
CA GLN A 26 14.41 -5.87 6.72
C GLN A 26 13.35 -5.14 5.90
N HIS A 27 12.06 -5.29 6.23
CA HIS A 27 10.99 -4.54 5.56
C HIS A 27 11.15 -3.03 5.73
N LEU A 28 11.48 -2.54 6.92
CA LEU A 28 11.72 -1.12 7.20
C LEU A 28 12.89 -0.58 6.38
N ARG A 29 14.02 -1.29 6.32
CA ARG A 29 15.18 -0.90 5.49
C ARG A 29 14.85 -0.91 4.00
N ASN A 30 14.15 -1.94 3.53
CA ASN A 30 13.72 -2.03 2.13
C ASN A 30 12.78 -0.90 1.76
N LEU A 31 11.85 -0.52 2.64
CA LEU A 31 10.97 0.61 2.43
C LEU A 31 11.76 1.92 2.46
N LYS A 32 12.65 2.12 3.45
CA LYS A 32 13.49 3.32 3.58
C LYS A 32 14.35 3.59 2.34
N ASN A 33 14.92 2.53 1.76
CA ASN A 33 15.79 2.60 0.58
C ASN A 33 15.04 2.41 -0.75
N GLY A 34 13.71 2.28 -0.70
CA GLY A 34 12.86 2.07 -1.85
C GLY A 34 11.76 3.12 -1.90
N ALA A 35 10.53 2.66 -2.14
CA ALA A 35 9.38 3.54 -2.30
C ALA A 35 8.11 3.00 -1.65
N ILE A 36 7.23 3.92 -1.26
CA ILE A 36 5.84 3.65 -0.95
C ILE A 36 4.94 4.04 -2.13
N PHE A 37 4.09 3.11 -2.55
CA PHE A 37 3.14 3.30 -3.63
C PHE A 37 1.75 3.45 -3.04
N ILE A 38 1.16 4.63 -3.19
CA ILE A 38 -0.14 4.96 -2.62
C ILE A 38 -1.23 4.58 -3.63
N ARG A 39 -2.05 3.61 -3.26
CA ARG A 39 -3.15 3.14 -4.08
C ARG A 39 -4.38 4.03 -3.87
N LEU A 40 -4.72 4.80 -4.89
CA LEU A 40 -5.87 5.70 -4.90
C LEU A 40 -7.14 4.96 -5.38
N PRO A 41 -8.25 5.00 -4.63
CA PRO A 41 -9.48 4.35 -5.06
C PRO A 41 -10.08 4.99 -6.30
N THR A 42 -10.71 4.16 -7.14
CA THR A 42 -11.62 4.58 -8.22
C THR A 42 -13.04 4.06 -7.94
N SER A 43 -14.05 4.78 -8.45
CA SER A 43 -15.48 4.50 -8.31
C SER A 43 -16.11 4.24 -9.67
N GLN A 44 -15.30 3.80 -10.64
CA GLN A 44 -15.69 3.64 -12.04
C GLN A 44 -16.97 2.79 -12.18
N ASN A 45 -17.07 1.67 -11.47
CA ASN A 45 -18.26 0.81 -11.50
C ASN A 45 -19.52 1.54 -11.00
N LYS A 46 -19.40 2.30 -9.91
CA LYS A 46 -20.52 3.07 -9.34
C LYS A 46 -20.93 4.23 -10.24
N ILE A 47 -19.95 4.93 -10.82
CA ILE A 47 -20.17 6.02 -11.77
C ILE A 47 -20.86 5.46 -13.03
N LYS A 48 -20.34 4.37 -13.58
CA LYS A 48 -20.95 3.68 -14.74
C LYS A 48 -22.39 3.26 -14.44
N ALA A 49 -22.65 2.64 -13.29
CA ALA A 49 -24.00 2.25 -12.90
C ALA A 49 -24.97 3.44 -12.82
N TYR A 50 -24.51 4.60 -12.33
CA TYR A 50 -25.34 5.81 -12.35
C TYR A 50 -25.58 6.34 -13.76
N LEU A 51 -24.58 6.31 -14.64
CA LEU A 51 -24.73 6.73 -16.04
C LEU A 51 -25.69 5.82 -16.80
N ASP A 52 -25.53 4.50 -16.67
CA ASP A 52 -26.40 3.49 -17.29
C ASP A 52 -27.87 3.64 -16.84
N ALA A 53 -28.08 4.12 -15.60
CA ALA A 53 -29.40 4.40 -15.04
C ALA A 53 -29.93 5.83 -15.33
N GLY A 54 -29.24 6.62 -16.16
CA GLY A 54 -29.62 8.01 -16.48
C GLY A 54 -29.44 9.01 -15.32
N GLN A 55 -28.74 8.63 -14.24
CA GLN A 55 -28.58 9.41 -13.01
C GLN A 55 -27.33 10.32 -13.07
N GLN A 56 -27.24 11.19 -14.08
CA GLN A 56 -26.06 12.01 -14.36
C GLN A 56 -25.54 12.80 -13.15
N LYS A 57 -26.41 13.50 -12.40
CA LYS A 57 -26.01 14.27 -11.20
C LYS A 57 -25.34 13.41 -10.13
N LYS A 58 -25.75 12.15 -9.97
CA LYS A 58 -25.14 11.23 -9.00
C LYS A 58 -23.79 10.71 -9.49
N ALA A 59 -23.65 10.47 -10.80
CA ALA A 59 -22.38 10.13 -11.43
C ALA A 59 -21.35 11.26 -11.21
N GLU A 60 -21.71 12.50 -11.55
CA GLU A 60 -20.86 13.69 -11.37
C GLU A 60 -20.49 13.92 -9.91
N LYS A 61 -21.46 13.86 -9.00
CA LYS A 61 -21.20 13.99 -7.55
C LYS A 61 -20.22 12.92 -7.05
N THR A 62 -20.37 11.68 -7.52
CA THR A 62 -19.49 10.57 -7.14
C THR A 62 -18.07 10.78 -7.66
N ALA A 63 -17.92 11.16 -8.93
CA ALA A 63 -16.63 11.46 -9.54
C ALA A 63 -15.91 12.59 -8.81
N ARG A 64 -16.62 13.70 -8.55
CA ARG A 64 -16.06 14.85 -7.82
C ARG A 64 -15.65 14.49 -6.40
N SER A 65 -16.50 13.77 -5.66
CA SER A 65 -16.18 13.35 -4.29
C SER A 65 -14.93 12.46 -4.25
N GLN A 66 -14.80 11.53 -5.19
CA GLN A 66 -13.63 10.69 -5.31
C GLN A 66 -12.36 11.48 -5.62
N GLN A 67 -12.42 12.37 -6.62
CA GLN A 67 -11.29 13.18 -7.00
C GLN A 67 -10.82 14.05 -5.82
N LEU A 68 -11.75 14.66 -5.07
CA LEU A 68 -11.42 15.45 -3.88
C LEU A 68 -10.75 14.60 -2.79
N GLU A 69 -11.21 13.38 -2.54
CA GLU A 69 -10.55 12.50 -1.55
C GLU A 69 -9.15 12.06 -2.00
N ASN A 70 -8.98 11.77 -3.29
CA ASN A 70 -7.67 11.44 -3.86
C ASN A 70 -6.69 12.61 -3.78
N ILE A 71 -7.13 13.84 -4.08
CA ILE A 71 -6.32 15.05 -3.93
C ILE A 71 -5.91 15.26 -2.47
N LYS A 72 -6.83 15.11 -1.51
CA LYS A 72 -6.50 15.23 -0.08
C LYS A 72 -5.43 14.22 0.35
N LEU A 73 -5.53 12.98 -0.13
CA LEU A 73 -4.55 11.94 0.20
C LEU A 73 -3.19 12.21 -0.45
N TYR A 74 -3.18 12.61 -1.71
CA TYR A 74 -1.99 13.06 -2.42
C TYR A 74 -1.27 14.17 -1.65
N LEU A 75 -1.98 15.26 -1.33
CA LEU A 75 -1.42 16.39 -0.60
C LEU A 75 -0.93 15.98 0.80
N ALA A 76 -1.64 15.11 1.51
CA ALA A 76 -1.22 14.61 2.81
C ALA A 76 0.13 13.90 2.75
N PHE A 77 0.32 12.98 1.80
CA PHE A 77 1.59 12.30 1.59
C PHE A 77 2.69 13.26 1.15
N LYS A 78 2.43 14.12 0.17
CA LYS A 78 3.42 15.12 -0.29
C LYS A 78 3.86 16.09 0.80
N SER A 79 3.00 16.37 1.79
CA SER A 79 3.29 17.35 2.86
C SER A 79 3.96 16.74 4.10
N ALA A 80 3.69 15.46 4.42
CA ALA A 80 4.03 14.89 5.73
C ALA A 80 4.82 13.58 5.69
N TYR A 81 4.95 12.94 4.53
CA TYR A 81 5.70 11.69 4.39
C TYR A 81 7.10 11.95 3.83
N ASP A 82 8.11 11.56 4.58
CA ASP A 82 9.54 11.71 4.24
C ASP A 82 10.35 10.43 4.50
N PHE A 83 9.69 9.32 4.81
CA PHE A 83 10.38 8.08 5.13
C PHE A 83 11.05 7.45 3.90
N SER A 84 10.43 7.50 2.72
CA SER A 84 10.96 6.95 1.46
C SER A 84 10.43 7.73 0.25
N GLU A 85 10.79 7.32 -0.98
CA GLU A 85 10.15 7.87 -2.19
C GLU A 85 8.64 7.57 -2.19
N VAL A 86 7.83 8.46 -2.75
CA VAL A 86 6.38 8.29 -2.81
C VAL A 86 5.87 8.38 -4.24
N TYR A 87 5.16 7.33 -4.66
CA TYR A 87 4.45 7.27 -5.93
C TYR A 87 2.97 7.02 -5.70
N PHE A 88 2.14 7.36 -6.68
CA PHE A 88 0.70 7.16 -6.63
C PHE A 88 0.26 6.33 -7.82
N PHE A 89 -0.80 5.54 -7.66
CA PHE A 89 -1.44 4.80 -8.75
C PHE A 89 -2.92 4.58 -8.44
N TYR A 90 -3.75 4.45 -9.47
CA TYR A 90 -5.15 4.10 -9.29
C TYR A 90 -5.35 2.61 -9.02
N ASN A 91 -6.34 2.25 -8.20
CA ASN A 91 -6.64 0.86 -7.87
C ASN A 91 -6.94 -0.03 -9.10
N LEU A 92 -7.34 0.53 -10.24
CA LEU A 92 -7.51 -0.20 -11.50
C LEU A 92 -6.18 -0.75 -12.04
N SER A 93 -5.06 -0.07 -11.76
CA SER A 93 -3.72 -0.48 -12.18
C SER A 93 -3.11 -1.57 -11.27
N SER A 94 -3.82 -2.08 -10.27
CA SER A 94 -3.24 -2.99 -9.26
C SER A 94 -2.58 -4.22 -9.85
N LYS A 95 -3.17 -4.82 -10.89
CA LYS A 95 -2.57 -5.99 -11.56
C LYS A 95 -1.25 -5.66 -12.24
N ALA A 96 -1.17 -4.50 -12.90
CA ALA A 96 0.06 -4.04 -13.55
C ALA A 96 1.15 -3.73 -12.50
N ILE A 97 0.78 -3.04 -11.42
CA ILE A 97 1.69 -2.77 -10.30
C ILE A 97 2.17 -4.07 -9.65
N GLN A 98 1.30 -5.05 -9.43
CA GLN A 98 1.68 -6.36 -8.87
C GLN A 98 2.65 -7.12 -9.78
N SER A 99 2.50 -7.01 -11.10
CA SER A 99 3.40 -7.66 -12.07
C SER A 99 4.68 -6.86 -12.33
N GLY A 100 4.95 -5.78 -11.59
CA GLY A 100 6.12 -4.92 -11.81
C GLY A 100 6.04 -4.04 -13.06
N ASN A 101 4.87 -3.94 -13.70
CA ASN A 101 4.65 -3.05 -14.84
C ASN A 101 4.16 -1.69 -14.35
N PHE A 102 5.09 -0.76 -14.17
CA PHE A 102 4.79 0.59 -13.67
C PHE A 102 4.56 1.63 -14.77
N LYS A 103 5.06 1.37 -15.98
CA LYS A 103 5.02 2.32 -17.08
C LYS A 103 3.57 2.67 -17.45
N GLY A 104 3.22 3.96 -17.37
CA GLY A 104 1.88 4.44 -17.65
C GLY A 104 0.84 4.06 -16.59
N HIS A 105 1.28 3.62 -15.42
CA HIS A 105 0.41 3.27 -14.29
C HIS A 105 0.69 4.11 -13.03
N LEU A 106 1.89 4.67 -12.89
CA LEU A 106 2.23 5.66 -11.87
C LEU A 106 1.75 7.05 -12.29
N LEU A 107 1.37 7.87 -11.32
CA LEU A 107 0.74 9.17 -11.55
C LEU A 107 1.71 10.33 -11.36
N ASN A 108 1.56 11.37 -12.18
CA ASN A 108 2.22 12.65 -12.03
C ASN A 108 1.53 13.54 -10.96
N GLU A 109 1.99 14.79 -10.85
CA GLU A 109 1.45 15.79 -9.93
C GLU A 109 0.00 16.21 -10.19
N ASN A 110 -0.50 16.00 -11.42
CA ASN A 110 -1.90 16.23 -11.79
C ASN A 110 -2.78 15.00 -11.51
N LEU A 111 -2.22 13.94 -10.91
CA LEU A 111 -2.86 12.64 -10.71
C LEU A 111 -3.21 11.93 -12.02
N GLU A 112 -2.46 12.18 -13.09
CA GLU A 112 -2.63 11.54 -14.39
C GLU A 112 -1.55 10.48 -14.61
N PRO A 113 -1.86 9.34 -15.24
CA PRO A 113 -0.85 8.33 -15.56
C PRO A 113 0.26 8.90 -16.45
N ASP A 114 1.50 8.67 -16.07
CA ASP A 114 2.66 9.21 -16.75
C ASP A 114 3.61 8.07 -17.20
N PRO A 115 3.80 7.88 -18.52
CA PRO A 115 4.66 6.83 -19.05
C PRO A 115 6.16 7.10 -18.85
N GLU A 116 6.53 8.33 -18.48
CA GLU A 116 7.93 8.71 -18.24
C GLU A 116 8.38 8.37 -16.81
N ILE A 117 7.44 8.14 -15.89
CA ILE A 117 7.76 7.67 -14.55
C ILE A 117 8.20 6.20 -14.64
N ASN A 118 9.49 5.99 -14.41
CA ASN A 118 10.11 4.69 -14.32
C ASN A 118 10.63 4.47 -12.91
N TYR A 119 10.34 3.30 -12.33
CA TYR A 119 10.83 2.92 -11.01
C TYR A 119 11.43 1.52 -11.05
N ALA A 120 12.58 1.36 -10.40
CA ALA A 120 13.23 0.08 -10.20
C ALA A 120 13.76 0.02 -8.77
N GLY A 121 13.21 -0.88 -7.97
CA GLY A 121 13.60 -1.02 -6.57
C GLY A 121 12.54 -1.75 -5.74
N PRO A 122 12.81 -2.01 -4.46
CA PRO A 122 11.80 -2.52 -3.53
C PRO A 122 10.67 -1.50 -3.40
N TYR A 123 9.43 -1.95 -3.34
CA TYR A 123 8.29 -1.08 -3.08
C TYR A 123 7.28 -1.77 -2.17
N TYR A 124 6.54 -0.94 -1.47
CA TYR A 124 5.40 -1.35 -0.64
C TYR A 124 4.19 -0.55 -1.05
N ILE A 125 3.01 -1.09 -0.78
CA ILE A 125 1.75 -0.45 -1.16
C ILE A 125 1.06 0.05 0.08
N ALA A 126 0.62 1.31 0.07
CA ALA A 126 -0.24 1.84 1.12
C ALA A 126 -1.63 2.22 0.60
N GLU A 127 -2.66 1.89 1.38
CA GLU A 127 -4.04 2.22 1.04
C GLU A 127 -4.91 2.32 2.30
N PHE A 128 -6.03 3.03 2.20
CA PHE A 128 -7.07 2.94 3.21
C PHE A 128 -7.86 1.64 3.02
N ASP A 129 -7.83 0.78 4.03
CA ASP A 129 -8.48 -0.52 4.02
C ASP A 129 -9.08 -0.86 5.40
N VAL A 130 -9.90 -1.90 5.43
CA VAL A 130 -10.40 -2.50 6.67
C VAL A 130 -9.59 -3.75 6.98
N ILE A 131 -8.94 -3.79 8.13
CA ILE A 131 -8.20 -4.96 8.59
C ILE A 131 -9.20 -6.05 8.95
N GLN A 132 -9.34 -7.07 8.09
CA GLN A 132 -10.40 -8.10 8.18
C GLN A 132 -10.48 -8.80 9.54
N THR A 133 -9.34 -9.07 10.19
CA THR A 133 -9.29 -9.75 11.48
C THR A 133 -9.87 -8.94 12.64
N THR A 134 -9.93 -7.61 12.52
CA THR A 134 -10.33 -6.70 13.60
C THR A 134 -11.49 -5.77 13.23
N GLY A 135 -11.85 -5.68 11.94
CA GLY A 135 -12.79 -4.70 11.42
C GLY A 135 -12.27 -3.25 11.46
N LEU A 136 -11.00 -3.03 11.81
CA LEU A 136 -10.43 -1.70 11.98
C LEU A 136 -10.18 -1.03 10.62
N SER A 137 -10.77 0.15 10.40
CA SER A 137 -10.40 1.01 9.28
C SER A 137 -9.04 1.69 9.56
N ALA A 138 -8.07 1.43 8.70
CA ALA A 138 -6.69 1.90 8.83
C ALA A 138 -6.11 2.34 7.47
N LEU A 139 -5.12 3.24 7.49
CA LEU A 139 -4.15 3.34 6.40
C LEU A 139 -3.15 2.21 6.64
N VAL A 140 -3.10 1.22 5.75
CA VAL A 140 -2.31 0.00 5.91
C VAL A 140 -1.16 -0.06 4.90
N ILE A 141 -0.10 -0.80 5.22
CA ILE A 141 1.03 -1.11 4.35
C ILE A 141 1.02 -2.60 4.00
N LYS A 142 1.19 -2.88 2.70
CA LYS A 142 1.24 -4.20 2.09
C LYS A 142 2.57 -4.39 1.36
N ASP A 143 3.00 -5.64 1.20
CA ASP A 143 4.11 -5.98 0.31
C ASP A 143 3.74 -5.78 -1.18
N SER A 144 4.69 -6.01 -2.08
CA SER A 144 4.49 -5.90 -3.53
C SER A 144 3.45 -6.90 -4.09
N ASN A 145 3.16 -7.96 -3.34
CA ASN A 145 2.14 -8.96 -3.66
C ASN A 145 0.76 -8.63 -3.05
N PHE A 146 0.58 -7.43 -2.51
CA PHE A 146 -0.64 -6.96 -1.84
C PHE A 146 -0.99 -7.74 -0.55
N ASN A 147 -0.02 -8.43 0.06
CA ASN A 147 -0.23 -9.06 1.36
C ASN A 147 -0.02 -8.03 2.47
N LEU A 148 -0.92 -8.01 3.45
CA LEU A 148 -0.82 -7.14 4.62
C LEU A 148 0.38 -7.54 5.49
N LEU A 149 1.30 -6.61 5.70
CA LEU A 149 2.42 -6.82 6.63
C LEU A 149 1.91 -7.00 8.06
N GLN A 150 2.72 -7.66 8.90
CA GLN A 150 2.37 -7.98 10.28
C GLN A 150 3.33 -7.34 11.27
N LYS A 151 2.94 -7.30 12.55
CA LYS A 151 3.86 -6.93 13.63
C LYS A 151 5.12 -7.82 13.59
N PRO A 152 6.29 -7.29 13.98
CA PRO A 152 6.53 -5.99 14.63
C PRO A 152 6.66 -4.78 13.68
N PHE A 153 6.54 -4.96 12.36
CA PHE A 153 6.52 -3.82 11.44
C PHE A 153 5.32 -2.89 11.74
N PRO A 154 5.48 -1.55 11.74
CA PRO A 154 4.39 -0.59 11.99
C PRO A 154 3.48 -0.46 10.75
N TYR A 155 2.74 -1.52 10.42
CA TYR A 155 2.03 -1.66 9.13
C TYR A 155 0.76 -0.83 8.99
N TYR A 156 0.36 -0.03 9.99
CA TYR A 156 -0.87 0.74 9.87
C TYR A 156 -0.95 1.99 10.76
N ALA A 157 -1.78 2.94 10.34
CA ALA A 157 -2.22 4.08 11.14
C ALA A 157 -3.75 4.12 11.22
N LYS A 158 -4.29 4.29 12.45
CA LYS A 158 -5.74 4.25 12.72
C LYS A 158 -6.45 5.49 12.18
N LEU A 159 -7.65 5.31 11.60
CA LEU A 159 -8.48 6.41 11.11
C LEU A 159 -9.26 7.11 12.22
N TYR A 160 -9.43 6.48 13.37
CA TYR A 160 -10.23 7.00 14.49
C TYR A 160 -9.35 7.21 15.72
N ASN A 161 -9.69 8.24 16.51
CA ASN A 161 -9.05 8.53 17.79
C ASN A 161 -9.52 7.57 18.90
N PHE A 162 -8.93 7.72 20.10
CA PHE A 162 -9.25 6.94 21.30
C PHE A 162 -10.75 6.97 21.67
N PHE A 163 -11.49 7.99 21.24
CA PHE A 163 -12.95 7.97 21.13
C PHE A 163 -13.37 7.78 19.65
N PRO A 164 -14.10 6.70 19.30
CA PRO A 164 -14.37 6.30 17.91
C PRO A 164 -15.33 7.22 17.13
N LEU A 165 -15.66 8.39 17.68
CA LEU A 165 -16.61 9.35 17.10
C LEU A 165 -15.94 10.34 16.14
N ILE A 166 -14.62 10.56 16.24
CA ILE A 166 -13.92 11.56 15.43
C ILE A 166 -12.94 10.86 14.48
N LYS A 167 -13.28 10.90 13.18
CA LYS A 167 -12.40 10.47 12.09
C LYS A 167 -11.26 11.48 11.93
N LYS A 168 -10.02 11.00 11.93
CA LYS A 168 -8.84 11.79 11.58
C LYS A 168 -8.90 12.20 10.10
N ASN A 169 -8.36 13.38 9.79
CA ASN A 169 -8.12 13.76 8.40
C ASN A 169 -6.91 13.00 7.82
N ASN A 170 -6.78 13.00 6.49
CA ASN A 170 -5.72 12.26 5.80
C ASN A 170 -4.31 12.69 6.25
N LEU A 171 -4.10 13.99 6.49
CA LEU A 171 -2.81 14.54 6.93
C LEU A 171 -2.38 13.91 8.26
N GLN A 172 -3.26 13.89 9.27
CA GLN A 172 -2.93 13.31 10.57
C GLN A 172 -2.64 11.81 10.49
N VAL A 173 -3.38 11.06 9.67
CA VAL A 173 -3.13 9.61 9.50
C VAL A 173 -1.77 9.36 8.86
N VAL A 174 -1.39 10.17 7.86
CA VAL A 174 -0.07 10.09 7.23
C VAL A 174 1.04 10.46 8.21
N ILE A 175 0.86 11.51 9.03
CA ILE A 175 1.81 11.87 10.09
C ILE A 175 2.03 10.71 11.05
N ASP A 176 0.94 10.08 11.51
CA ASP A 176 1.02 8.96 12.45
C ASP A 176 1.74 7.76 11.84
N LEU A 177 1.46 7.45 10.56
CA LEU A 177 2.14 6.38 9.82
C LEU A 177 3.65 6.68 9.70
N ASN A 178 3.99 7.89 9.24
CA ASN A 178 5.37 8.31 9.01
C ASN A 178 6.19 8.28 10.31
N LYS A 179 5.62 8.80 11.40
CA LYS A 179 6.22 8.71 12.74
C LYS A 179 6.45 7.27 13.17
N GLY A 180 5.47 6.39 12.94
CA GLY A 180 5.57 4.96 13.22
C GLY A 180 6.75 4.32 12.50
N LEU A 181 6.92 4.59 11.20
CA LEU A 181 8.04 4.08 10.41
C LEU A 181 9.40 4.55 10.96
N HIS A 182 9.57 5.85 11.18
CA HIS A 182 10.81 6.42 11.71
C HIS A 182 11.16 5.89 13.10
N SER A 183 10.16 5.73 13.97
CA SER A 183 10.39 5.31 15.37
C SER A 183 10.75 3.83 15.50
N ASN A 184 10.50 3.01 14.47
CA ASN A 184 10.75 1.56 14.51
C ASN A 184 11.97 1.13 13.68
N LEU A 185 12.52 2.02 12.84
CA LEU A 185 13.77 1.75 12.13
C LEU A 185 14.94 1.83 13.13
N LYS A 186 15.67 0.72 13.27
CA LYS A 186 16.87 0.63 14.11
C LYS A 186 18.15 0.93 13.32
#